data_AF-A0A970IFS1-F1
#
_entry.id   AF-A0A970IFS1-F1
#
_cell.length_a   1.000
_cell.length_b   1.000
_cell.length_c   1.000
_cell.angle_alpha   90.00
_cell.angle_beta   90.00
_cell.angle_gamma   90.00
#
_symmetry.space_group_name_H-M   'P 1'
#
loop_
_entity.id
_entity.type
_entity.pdbx_description
1 polymer ?
#
loop_
_entity_poly.entity_id
_entity_poly.type
_entity_poly.pdbx_seq_one_letter_code
_entity_poly.pdbx_strand_id
1 'polypeptide(L)'
;MKKRIKNPEKDICIDFVFNVQPILLKIGLFLMVLLVVIQAMHCFHFFQDILRPSYHIKENSSTSNIAFNYGIVSFTANIENDDILIVKVNGIPVERIEKNKPAIVYVSPIDILEIDATKAKGTYEVTIDTEPVSFLPENYIKSIIVHGKLYRLPPLY
;
A
#
# COMPACT_ATOMS: atom_id res chain seq x y z
N MET A 1 10.66 27.38 78.69
CA MET A 1 11.15 26.83 77.40
C MET A 1 10.06 25.92 76.84
N LYS A 2 9.26 26.40 75.87
CA LYS A 2 8.02 25.74 75.41
C LYS A 2 8.39 24.61 74.43
N LYS A 3 8.24 23.34 74.84
CA LYS A 3 8.44 22.18 73.95
C LYS A 3 7.38 22.26 72.84
N ARG A 4 7.81 22.54 71.60
CA ARG A 4 6.96 22.37 70.41
C ARG A 4 6.70 20.88 70.25
N ILE A 5 5.48 20.47 70.51
CA ILE A 5 4.98 19.14 70.13
C ILE A 5 4.86 19.18 68.61
N LYS A 6 5.77 18.49 67.91
CA LYS A 6 5.62 18.23 66.47
C LYS A 6 4.46 17.27 66.31
N ASN A 7 3.46 17.64 65.52
CA ASN A 7 2.34 16.77 65.20
C ASN A 7 2.72 15.89 64.00
N PRO A 8 2.99 14.59 64.20
CA PRO A 8 3.56 13.72 63.16
C PRO A 8 2.60 13.48 61.97
N GLU A 9 1.28 13.64 62.15
CA GLU A 9 0.32 13.41 61.07
C GLU A 9 0.42 14.43 59.94
N LYS A 10 0.74 15.69 60.25
CA LYS A 10 0.83 16.75 59.24
C LYS A 10 2.12 16.66 58.41
N ASP A 11 3.22 16.21 59.01
CA ASP A 11 4.50 16.09 58.32
C ASP A 11 4.49 14.92 57.32
N ILE A 12 3.83 13.79 57.65
CA ILE A 12 3.72 12.61 56.77
C ILE A 12 2.90 12.91 55.51
N CYS A 13 1.81 13.68 55.63
CA CYS A 13 0.94 14.00 54.50
C CYS A 13 1.64 14.94 53.49
N ILE A 14 2.44 15.88 53.98
CA ILE A 14 3.19 16.83 53.15
C ILE A 14 4.34 16.10 52.44
N ASP A 15 5.12 15.28 53.14
CA ASP A 15 6.20 14.49 52.53
C ASP A 15 5.67 13.49 51.49
N PHE A 16 4.49 12.91 51.68
CA PHE A 16 3.86 12.03 50.70
C PHE A 16 3.44 12.79 49.43
N VAL A 17 2.82 13.96 49.58
CA VAL A 17 2.35 14.79 48.45
C VAL A 17 3.53 15.31 47.61
N PHE A 18 4.62 15.75 48.26
CA PHE A 18 5.80 16.27 47.56
C PHE A 18 6.67 15.17 46.93
N ASN A 19 6.68 13.95 47.47
CA ASN A 19 7.49 12.85 46.93
C ASN A 19 6.78 12.07 45.80
N VAL A 20 5.44 12.12 45.75
CA VAL A 20 4.64 11.52 44.67
C VAL A 20 4.64 12.38 43.40
N GLN A 21 4.62 13.71 43.51
CA GLN A 21 4.64 14.63 42.37
C GLN A 21 5.75 14.37 41.33
N PRO A 22 7.04 14.24 41.70
CA PRO A 22 8.11 14.01 40.73
C PRO A 22 8.05 12.60 40.12
N ILE A 23 7.53 11.61 40.84
CA ILE A 23 7.34 10.24 40.35
C ILE A 23 6.21 10.21 39.31
N LEU A 24 5.08 10.85 39.62
CA LEU A 24 3.93 10.96 38.73
C LEU A 24 4.29 11.71 37.44
N LEU A 25 5.11 12.76 37.54
CA LEU A 25 5.61 13.50 36.38
C LEU A 25 6.48 12.63 35.46
N LYS A 26 7.39 11.81 36.04
CA LYS A 26 8.23 10.89 35.27
C LYS A 26 7.40 9.82 34.55
N ILE A 27 6.39 9.27 35.23
CA ILE A 27 5.46 8.30 34.64
C ILE A 27 4.65 8.95 33.51
N GLY A 28 4.13 10.16 33.73
CA GLY A 28 3.40 10.91 32.71
C GLY A 28 4.24 11.23 31.47
N LEU A 29 5.49 11.65 31.67
CA LEU A 29 6.43 11.91 30.57
C LEU A 29 6.74 10.64 29.79
N PHE A 30 6.98 9.52 30.49
CA PHE A 30 7.22 8.22 29.85
C PHE A 30 6.01 7.78 29.01
N LEU A 31 4.80 7.91 29.53
CA LEU A 31 3.57 7.58 28.79
C LEU A 31 3.38 8.47 27.56
N MET A 32 3.67 9.78 27.66
CA MET A 32 3.61 10.69 26.51
C MET A 32 4.61 10.31 25.41
N VAL A 33 5.85 9.98 25.78
CA VAL A 33 6.85 9.51 24.81
C VAL A 33 6.41 8.20 24.16
N LEU A 34 5.87 7.26 24.96
CA LEU A 34 5.35 6.00 24.44
C LEU A 34 4.22 6.21 23.43
N LEU A 35 3.28 7.12 23.72
CA LEU A 35 2.20 7.48 22.80
C LEU A 35 2.72 8.06 21.49
N VAL A 36 3.70 8.97 21.56
CA VAL A 36 4.34 9.54 20.35
C VAL A 36 5.02 8.45 19.53
N VAL A 37 5.71 7.50 20.16
CA VAL A 37 6.34 6.36 19.47
C VAL A 37 5.29 5.47 18.82
N ILE A 38 4.21 5.11 19.54
CA ILE A 38 3.12 4.31 18.97
C ILE A 38 2.49 5.03 17.77
N GLN A 39 2.25 6.34 17.88
CA GLN A 39 1.67 7.13 16.81
C GLN A 39 2.63 7.25 15.61
N ALA A 40 3.94 7.38 15.85
CA ALA A 40 4.95 7.34 14.80
C ALA A 40 5.02 5.98 14.11
N MET A 41 4.94 4.87 14.86
CA MET A 41 4.89 3.52 14.28
C MET A 41 3.61 3.28 13.49
N HIS A 42 2.45 3.72 13.97
CA HIS A 42 1.19 3.66 13.22
C HIS A 42 1.25 4.48 11.94
N CYS A 43 1.79 5.70 12.02
CA CYS A 43 2.00 6.56 10.86
C CYS A 43 2.94 5.90 9.85
N PHE A 44 4.04 5.33 10.32
CA PHE A 44 5.00 4.62 9.48
C PHE A 44 4.39 3.36 8.83
N HIS A 45 3.64 2.55 9.57
CA HIS A 45 2.96 1.37 9.03
C HIS A 45 1.90 1.76 7.99
N PHE A 46 1.11 2.80 8.26
CA PHE A 46 0.15 3.36 7.31
C PHE A 46 0.81 3.84 6.02
N PHE A 47 1.96 4.52 6.11
CA PHE A 47 2.74 4.91 4.94
C PHE A 47 3.34 3.73 4.19
N GLN A 48 3.82 2.69 4.89
CA GLN A 48 4.32 1.48 4.25
C GLN A 48 3.23 0.72 3.48
N ASP A 49 2.00 0.69 3.99
CA ASP A 49 0.89 -0.01 3.33
C ASP A 49 0.34 0.75 2.11
N ILE A 50 0.35 2.09 2.12
CA ILE A 50 0.00 2.91 0.94
C ILE A 50 1.06 2.80 -0.16
N LEU A 51 2.33 2.67 0.22
CA LEU A 51 3.45 2.59 -0.72
C LEU A 51 3.72 1.16 -1.22
N ARG A 52 2.99 0.15 -0.72
CA ARG A 52 3.07 -1.20 -1.28
C ARG A 52 2.35 -1.22 -2.62
N PRO A 53 3.07 -1.43 -3.73
CA PRO A 53 2.41 -1.50 -5.02
C PRO A 53 1.52 -2.74 -5.09
N SER A 54 0.25 -2.57 -5.45
CA SER A 54 -0.77 -3.62 -5.51
C SER A 54 -0.37 -4.82 -6.38
N TYR A 55 0.50 -4.61 -7.35
CA TYR A 55 0.97 -5.64 -8.27
C TYR A 55 2.05 -6.59 -7.69
N HIS A 56 2.53 -6.36 -6.47
CA HIS A 56 3.37 -7.33 -5.73
C HIS A 56 2.55 -8.26 -4.82
N ILE A 57 1.21 -8.19 -4.81
CA ILE A 57 0.33 -9.04 -4.00
C ILE A 57 0.16 -10.43 -4.66
N LYS A 58 1.27 -11.10 -4.98
CA LYS A 58 1.24 -12.51 -5.42
C LYS A 58 1.23 -13.48 -4.24
N GLU A 59 1.32 -13.01 -2.99
CA GLU A 59 1.65 -13.90 -1.87
C GLU A 59 1.08 -13.57 -0.48
N ASN A 60 -0.02 -12.83 -0.35
CA ASN A 60 -0.68 -12.74 0.96
C ASN A 60 -2.20 -12.62 0.86
N SER A 61 -2.86 -13.76 0.66
CA SER A 61 -4.28 -13.96 0.92
C SER A 61 -4.64 -13.94 2.41
N SER A 62 -3.69 -13.64 3.31
CA SER A 62 -3.87 -13.73 4.78
C SER A 62 -4.02 -12.39 5.52
N THR A 63 -3.90 -11.24 4.86
CA THR A 63 -4.19 -9.94 5.49
C THR A 63 -5.65 -9.54 5.23
N SER A 64 -6.55 -10.19 5.95
CA SER A 64 -8.00 -10.08 5.89
C SER A 64 -8.60 -8.74 6.36
N ASN A 65 -7.87 -7.61 6.31
CA ASN A 65 -8.38 -6.35 6.90
C ASN A 65 -8.00 -5.04 6.21
N ILE A 66 -7.43 -5.06 5.00
CA ILE A 66 -7.30 -3.84 4.21
C ILE A 66 -8.00 -4.10 2.89
N ALA A 67 -9.22 -3.57 2.75
CA ALA A 67 -9.97 -3.56 1.51
C ALA A 67 -9.25 -2.63 0.52
N PHE A 68 -8.14 -3.10 -0.05
CA PHE A 68 -7.57 -2.49 -1.24
C PHE A 68 -8.61 -2.70 -2.34
N ASN A 69 -9.25 -1.61 -2.76
CA ASN A 69 -10.16 -1.59 -3.89
C ASN A 69 -9.31 -1.72 -5.15
N TYR A 70 -8.83 -2.94 -5.44
CA TYR A 70 -8.04 -3.24 -6.61
C TYR A 70 -8.91 -3.81 -7.72
N GLY A 71 -8.59 -3.40 -8.94
CA GLY A 71 -9.09 -3.95 -10.19
C GLY A 71 -8.21 -5.10 -10.63
N ILE A 72 -8.81 -6.11 -11.25
CA ILE A 72 -8.06 -7.15 -11.95
C ILE A 72 -8.17 -6.84 -13.45
N VAL A 73 -7.02 -6.65 -14.08
CA VAL A 73 -6.90 -6.42 -15.53
C VAL A 73 -6.15 -7.59 -16.14
N SER A 74 -6.74 -8.19 -17.16
CA SER A 74 -6.16 -9.28 -17.93
C SER A 74 -5.77 -8.79 -19.33
N PHE A 75 -4.58 -9.21 -19.76
CA PHE A 75 -4.02 -8.87 -21.06
C PHE A 75 -3.76 -10.16 -21.85
N THR A 76 -4.39 -10.28 -23.00
CA THR A 76 -4.26 -11.46 -23.86
C THR A 76 -3.81 -11.05 -25.24
N ALA A 77 -2.80 -11.75 -25.78
CA ALA A 77 -2.33 -11.57 -27.15
C ALA A 77 -1.79 -12.90 -27.69
N ASN A 78 -1.86 -13.07 -29.01
CA ASN A 78 -1.25 -14.23 -29.69
C ASN A 78 0.16 -13.85 -30.16
N ILE A 79 1.12 -14.00 -29.25
CA ILE A 79 2.50 -13.58 -29.46
C ILE A 79 3.30 -14.72 -30.09
N GLU A 80 4.21 -14.39 -31.00
CA GLU A 80 5.16 -15.36 -31.53
C GLU A 80 6.24 -15.68 -30.47
N ASN A 81 6.79 -16.90 -30.49
CA ASN A 81 7.61 -17.43 -29.39
C ASN A 81 8.86 -16.58 -29.05
N ASP A 82 9.36 -15.78 -29.99
CA ASP A 82 10.57 -14.96 -29.81
C ASP A 82 10.29 -13.51 -29.40
N ASP A 83 9.03 -13.08 -29.44
CA ASP A 83 8.66 -11.69 -29.17
C ASP A 83 8.29 -11.48 -27.69
N ILE A 84 8.53 -10.25 -27.23
CA ILE A 84 8.37 -9.88 -25.82
C ILE A 84 7.44 -8.67 -25.73
N LEU A 85 6.31 -8.89 -25.08
CA LEU A 85 5.39 -7.86 -24.62
C LEU A 85 5.35 -7.88 -23.09
N ILE A 86 5.58 -6.73 -22.47
CA ILE A 86 5.62 -6.61 -21.01
C ILE A 86 4.55 -5.61 -20.58
N VAL A 87 3.71 -6.03 -19.63
CA VAL A 87 2.79 -5.12 -18.94
C VAL A 87 3.55 -4.40 -17.84
N LYS A 88 3.41 -3.09 -17.79
CA LYS A 88 3.95 -2.23 -16.74
C LYS A 88 2.82 -1.54 -15.99
N VAL A 89 3.05 -1.32 -14.70
CA VAL A 89 2.22 -0.46 -13.85
C VAL A 89 3.12 0.66 -13.36
N ASN A 90 2.74 1.90 -13.63
CA ASN A 90 3.51 3.09 -13.26
C ASN A 90 4.99 3.02 -13.71
N GLY A 91 5.24 2.51 -14.91
CA GLY A 91 6.60 2.33 -15.46
C GLY A 91 7.35 1.09 -14.98
N ILE A 92 6.82 0.34 -14.01
CA ILE A 92 7.47 -0.85 -13.44
C ILE A 92 6.99 -2.10 -14.18
N PRO A 93 7.89 -2.94 -14.74
CA PRO A 93 7.55 -4.25 -15.30
C PRO A 93 6.88 -5.15 -14.26
N VAL A 94 5.69 -5.65 -14.58
CA VAL A 94 4.93 -6.52 -13.67
C VAL A 94 4.83 -7.94 -14.23
N GLU A 95 4.34 -8.08 -15.46
CA GLU A 95 4.04 -9.39 -16.03
C GLU A 95 4.35 -9.40 -17.53
N ARG A 96 4.74 -10.56 -18.06
CA ARG A 96 4.96 -10.75 -19.50
C ARG A 96 3.69 -11.31 -20.12
N ILE A 97 3.25 -10.75 -21.24
CA ILE A 97 2.19 -11.36 -22.04
C ILE A 97 2.82 -12.54 -22.78
N GLU A 98 2.24 -13.73 -22.61
CA GLU A 98 2.70 -14.99 -23.20
C GLU A 98 1.64 -15.52 -24.18
N LYS A 99 2.07 -16.35 -25.13
CA LYS A 99 1.17 -16.96 -26.10
C LYS A 99 0.09 -17.78 -25.39
N ASN A 100 -1.18 -17.48 -25.68
CA ASN A 100 -2.34 -18.19 -25.15
C ASN A 100 -2.44 -18.21 -23.61
N LYS A 101 -1.78 -17.26 -22.94
CA LYS A 101 -1.85 -17.14 -21.48
C LYS A 101 -2.08 -15.67 -21.11
N PRO A 102 -3.18 -15.37 -20.41
CA PRO A 102 -3.45 -14.00 -19.99
C PRO A 102 -2.41 -13.56 -18.95
N ALA A 103 -1.86 -12.36 -19.15
CA ALA A 103 -1.11 -11.66 -18.11
C ALA A 103 -2.11 -10.93 -17.21
N ILE A 104 -2.13 -11.28 -15.93
CA ILE A 104 -3.09 -10.75 -14.95
C ILE A 104 -2.36 -9.76 -14.05
N VAL A 105 -2.91 -8.55 -13.92
CA VAL A 105 -2.32 -7.45 -13.16
C VAL A 105 -3.35 -6.82 -12.24
N TYR A 106 -2.95 -6.58 -10.99
CA TYR A 106 -3.76 -5.90 -9.98
C TYR A 106 -3.48 -4.40 -10.01
N VAL A 107 -4.53 -3.60 -10.20
CA VAL A 107 -4.42 -2.15 -10.40
C VAL A 107 -5.26 -1.38 -9.40
N SER A 108 -4.78 -0.20 -9.03
CA SER A 108 -5.49 0.81 -8.25
C SER A 108 -6.09 1.89 -9.17
N PRO A 109 -7.12 2.66 -8.75
CA PRO A 109 -7.69 3.75 -9.57
C PRO A 109 -6.68 4.81 -10.03
N ILE A 110 -5.56 4.95 -9.33
CA ILE A 110 -4.51 5.93 -9.63
C ILE A 110 -3.39 5.35 -10.51
N ASP A 111 -3.42 4.05 -10.80
CA ASP A 111 -2.37 3.39 -11.54
C ASP A 111 -2.44 3.68 -13.04
N ILE A 112 -1.27 3.82 -13.63
CA ILE A 112 -1.08 3.98 -15.05
C ILE A 112 -0.62 2.64 -15.61
N LEU A 113 -1.44 2.05 -16.47
CA LEU A 113 -1.08 0.85 -17.19
C LEU A 113 -0.34 1.17 -18.49
N GLU A 114 0.68 0.39 -18.77
CA GLU A 114 1.45 0.50 -19.99
C GLU A 114 1.76 -0.87 -20.57
N ILE A 115 1.86 -0.95 -21.89
CA ILE A 115 2.29 -2.13 -22.62
C ILE A 115 3.59 -1.77 -23.34
N ASP A 116 4.68 -2.40 -22.91
CA ASP A 116 5.98 -2.25 -23.54
C ASP A 116 6.11 -3.27 -24.67
N ALA A 117 5.98 -2.78 -25.90
CA ALA A 117 6.20 -3.52 -27.13
C ALA A 117 7.52 -3.12 -27.81
N THR A 118 8.45 -2.43 -27.12
CA THR A 118 9.71 -1.97 -27.72
C THR A 118 10.60 -3.11 -28.21
N LYS A 119 10.44 -4.30 -27.61
CA LYS A 119 11.16 -5.53 -27.98
C LYS A 119 10.34 -6.45 -28.90
N ALA A 120 9.13 -6.06 -29.27
CA ALA A 120 8.31 -6.79 -30.23
C ALA A 120 8.78 -6.46 -31.66
N LYS A 121 9.10 -7.48 -32.44
CA LYS A 121 9.38 -7.39 -33.88
C LYS A 121 8.07 -7.37 -34.68
N GLY A 122 7.07 -8.12 -34.22
CA GLY A 122 5.75 -8.22 -34.81
C GLY A 122 4.81 -7.08 -34.41
N THR A 123 3.65 -7.07 -35.06
CA THR A 123 2.49 -6.26 -34.66
C THR A 123 1.48 -7.19 -34.01
N TYR A 124 1.05 -6.87 -32.80
CA TYR A 124 0.16 -7.72 -32.02
C TYR A 124 -1.11 -6.98 -31.64
N GLU A 125 -2.24 -7.67 -31.74
CA GLU A 125 -3.47 -7.22 -31.09
C GLU A 125 -3.47 -7.73 -29.65
N VAL A 126 -3.58 -6.79 -28.71
CA VAL A 126 -3.70 -7.08 -27.28
C VAL A 126 -5.12 -6.77 -26.86
N THR A 127 -5.83 -7.80 -26.43
CA THR A 127 -7.13 -7.67 -25.77
C THR A 127 -6.91 -7.41 -24.29
N ILE A 128 -7.57 -6.38 -23.78
CA ILE A 128 -7.57 -5.93 -22.39
C ILE A 128 -8.98 -6.18 -21.87
N ASP A 129 -9.10 -6.97 -20.83
CA ASP A 129 -10.37 -7.30 -20.19
C ASP A 129 -10.25 -7.08 -18.68
N THR A 130 -11.28 -6.55 -18.05
CA THR A 130 -11.27 -6.19 -16.63
C THR A 130 -12.42 -6.82 -15.89
N GLU A 131 -12.14 -7.32 -14.68
CA GLU A 131 -13.21 -7.69 -13.76
C GLU A 131 -13.98 -6.43 -13.30
N PRO A 132 -15.30 -6.54 -13.06
CA PRO A 132 -16.12 -5.41 -12.67
C PRO A 132 -15.73 -4.92 -11.27
N VAL A 133 -15.21 -3.69 -11.19
CA VAL A 133 -14.85 -3.02 -9.95
C VAL A 133 -15.38 -1.59 -9.99
N SER A 134 -15.67 -1.00 -8.83
CA SER A 134 -16.34 0.32 -8.68
C SER A 134 -15.77 1.49 -9.49
N PHE A 135 -14.51 1.41 -9.94
CA PHE A 135 -13.83 2.44 -10.73
C PHE A 135 -13.48 1.98 -12.15
N LEU A 136 -13.90 0.78 -12.55
CA LEU A 136 -13.75 0.26 -13.91
C LEU A 136 -15.13 0.14 -14.56
N PRO A 137 -15.28 0.42 -15.86
CA PRO A 137 -16.55 0.21 -16.55
C PRO A 137 -16.95 -1.27 -16.51
N GLU A 138 -18.24 -1.56 -16.29
CA GLU A 138 -18.74 -2.92 -16.39
C GLU A 138 -18.46 -3.51 -17.79
N ASN A 139 -17.85 -4.70 -17.84
CA ASN A 139 -17.48 -5.39 -19.06
C ASN A 139 -16.55 -4.57 -19.99
N TYR A 140 -15.56 -3.87 -19.43
CA TYR A 140 -14.57 -3.17 -20.21
C TYR A 140 -13.66 -4.16 -20.95
N ILE A 141 -13.98 -4.38 -22.23
CA ILE A 141 -13.16 -5.13 -23.17
C ILE A 141 -12.64 -4.16 -24.23
N LYS A 142 -11.33 -4.06 -24.37
CA LYS A 142 -10.68 -3.21 -25.37
C LYS A 142 -9.52 -3.92 -26.05
N SER A 143 -9.52 -3.92 -27.37
CA SER A 143 -8.36 -4.33 -28.16
C SER A 143 -7.52 -3.12 -28.56
N ILE A 144 -6.21 -3.26 -28.47
CA ILE A 144 -5.27 -2.29 -29.04
C ILE A 144 -4.20 -2.99 -29.88
N ILE A 145 -3.76 -2.34 -30.95
CA ILE A 145 -2.67 -2.84 -31.80
C ILE A 145 -1.36 -2.23 -31.32
N VAL A 146 -0.40 -3.08 -30.97
CA VAL A 146 0.90 -2.69 -30.44
C VAL A 146 2.06 -3.17 -31.32
N HIS A 147 3.08 -2.32 -31.48
CA HIS A 147 4.27 -2.60 -32.27
C HIS A 147 5.43 -1.66 -31.88
N GLY A 148 6.59 -2.21 -31.54
CA GLY A 148 7.88 -1.51 -31.51
C GLY A 148 8.00 -0.29 -30.58
N LYS A 149 7.04 -0.02 -29.68
CA LYS A 149 7.04 1.14 -28.78
C LYS A 149 6.32 0.88 -27.46
N LEU A 150 6.42 1.84 -26.55
CA LEU A 150 5.65 1.85 -25.31
C LEU A 150 4.26 2.44 -25.54
N TYR A 151 3.22 1.76 -25.07
CA TYR A 151 1.83 2.19 -25.15
C TYR A 151 1.31 2.48 -23.75
N ARG A 152 0.97 3.73 -23.48
CA ARG A 152 0.29 4.11 -22.24
C ARG A 152 -1.22 3.99 -22.44
N LEU A 153 -1.88 3.22 -21.59
CA LEU A 153 -3.33 3.09 -21.64
C LEU A 153 -3.99 4.33 -21.08
N PRO A 154 -5.19 4.68 -21.58
CA PRO A 154 -5.98 5.71 -20.93
C PRO A 154 -6.26 5.27 -19.48
N PRO A 155 -6.42 6.23 -18.57
CA PRO A 155 -6.90 5.92 -17.23
C PRO A 155 -8.23 5.17 -17.33
N LEU A 156 -8.42 4.19 -16.44
CA LEU A 156 -9.58 3.30 -16.51
C LEU A 156 -10.80 3.82 -15.73
N TYR A 157 -10.80 5.10 -15.30
CA TYR A 157 -11.89 5.76 -14.55
C TYR A 157 -12.97 6.38 -15.42
#